data_AF-X1UV27-F1
#
_entry.id   AF-X1UV27-F1
#
_cell.length_a   1.000
_cell.length_b   1.000
_cell.length_c   1.000
_cell.angle_alpha   90.00
_cell.angle_beta   90.00
_cell.angle_gamma   90.00
#
_symmetry.space_group_name_H-M   'P 1'
#
loop_
_entity.id
_entity.type
_entity.pdbx_description
1 polymer ?
#
loop_
_entity_poly.entity_id
_entity_poly.type
_entity_poly.pdbx_seq_one_letter_code
_entity_poly.pdbx_strand_id
1 'polypeptide(L)'
;LLANYNPETKTTARKQTGSYYTPREIVNYMVDESLIAYMGTCLKEKVPSLADMKELPELLREVFAYTEKIHPFNEEEVTALIDAIYNIKVLDPACGSAAFPMGILHKLVFILGKLDPQNELWK
;
A
#
# COMPACT_ATOMS: atom_id res chain seq x y z
N LEU A 1 -22.00 13.03 5.93
CA LEU A 1 -21.40 12.49 7.17
C LEU A 1 -20.64 13.60 7.90
N LEU A 2 -21.37 14.62 8.36
CA LEU A 2 -20.86 15.63 9.28
C LEU A 2 -21.61 15.41 10.59
N ALA A 3 -20.85 15.37 11.69
CA ALA A 3 -21.33 14.95 12.99
C ALA A 3 -22.45 15.89 13.49
N ASN A 4 -23.61 15.34 13.83
CA ASN A 4 -24.59 16.04 14.66
C ASN A 4 -23.99 16.20 16.06
N TYR A 5 -23.61 17.43 16.39
CA TYR A 5 -23.29 17.85 17.74
C TYR A 5 -24.61 17.96 18.52
N ASN A 6 -24.80 17.17 19.57
CA ASN A 6 -25.94 17.34 20.46
C ASN A 6 -25.57 18.37 21.56
N PRO A 7 -26.12 19.60 21.50
CA PRO A 7 -25.75 20.66 22.42
C PRO A 7 -26.20 20.40 23.87
N GLU A 8 -27.16 19.50 24.11
CA GLU A 8 -27.70 19.22 25.44
C GLU A 8 -26.78 18.32 26.28
N THR A 9 -26.06 17.40 25.65
CA THR A 9 -25.27 16.38 26.38
C THR A 9 -23.77 16.63 26.34
N LYS A 10 -23.29 17.58 25.52
CA LYS A 10 -21.85 17.86 25.26
C LYS A 10 -21.03 16.63 24.87
N THR A 11 -21.67 15.51 24.55
CA THR A 11 -21.03 14.27 24.16
C THR A 11 -21.08 14.10 22.65
N THR A 12 -19.91 13.92 22.03
CA THR A 12 -19.83 13.48 20.65
C THR A 12 -20.10 11.97 20.59
N ALA A 13 -20.96 11.52 19.67
CA ALA A 13 -21.34 10.11 19.50
C ALA A 13 -20.14 9.15 19.35
N ARG A 14 -18.95 9.66 18.98
CA ARG A 14 -17.70 8.89 18.85
C ARG A 14 -17.24 8.18 20.13
N LYS A 15 -17.45 8.77 21.31
CA LYS A 15 -17.00 8.15 22.57
C LYS A 15 -17.83 6.93 22.98
N GLN A 16 -19.07 6.82 22.50
CA GLN A 16 -19.97 5.73 22.86
C GLN A 16 -19.79 4.47 22.02
N THR A 17 -19.30 4.59 20.77
CA THR A 17 -19.08 3.43 19.87
C THR A 17 -17.65 2.90 19.87
N GLY A 18 -16.70 3.60 20.53
CA GLY A 18 -15.28 3.25 20.47
C GLY A 18 -14.64 3.44 19.09
N SER A 19 -15.31 4.16 18.18
CA SER A 19 -14.85 4.33 16.80
C SER A 19 -13.82 5.46 16.71
N TYR A 20 -12.54 5.09 16.77
CA TYR A 20 -11.40 5.97 16.53
C TYR A 20 -10.84 5.72 15.13
N TYR A 21 -10.43 6.79 14.45
CA TYR A 21 -9.80 6.70 13.13
C TYR A 21 -8.29 6.67 13.29
N THR A 22 -7.64 5.80 12.53
CA THR A 22 -6.18 5.82 12.39
C THR A 22 -5.76 7.10 11.65
N PRO A 23 -4.81 7.90 12.19
CA PRO A 23 -4.26 9.05 11.47
C PRO A 23 -3.69 8.66 10.10
N ARG A 24 -3.83 9.55 9.11
CA ARG A 24 -3.44 9.25 7.72
C ARG A 24 -1.97 8.92 7.56
N GLU A 25 -1.09 9.59 8.31
CA GLU A 25 0.36 9.32 8.28
C GLU A 25 0.67 7.88 8.73
N ILE A 26 -0.03 7.41 9.76
CA ILE A 26 0.11 6.02 10.26
C ILE A 26 -0.43 5.02 9.24
N VAL A 27 -1.57 5.33 8.60
CA VAL A 27 -2.11 4.48 7.54
C VAL A 27 -1.13 4.37 6.38
N ASN A 28 -0.61 5.50 5.89
CA ASN A 28 0.33 5.54 4.78
C ASN A 28 1.62 4.78 5.10
N TYR A 29 2.19 5.02 6.29
CA TYR A 29 3.38 4.30 6.73
C TYR A 29 3.14 2.79 6.76
N MET A 30 2.09 2.32 7.43
CA MET A 30 1.83 0.88 7.53
C MET A 30 1.52 0.23 6.18
N VAL A 31 0.81 0.94 5.30
CA VAL A 31 0.57 0.49 3.92
C VAL A 31 1.88 0.32 3.17
N ASP A 32 2.75 1.33 3.21
CA ASP A 32 4.04 1.29 2.50
C ASP A 32 4.92 0.17 3.03
N GLU A 33 5.12 0.07 4.36
CA GLU A 33 5.94 -0.99 4.96
C GLU A 33 5.43 -2.40 4.64
N SER A 34 4.10 -2.61 4.71
CA SER A 34 3.50 -3.92 4.48
C SER A 34 3.69 -4.38 3.04
N LEU A 35 3.47 -3.46 2.09
CA LEU A 35 3.61 -3.74 0.67
C LEU A 35 5.09 -3.89 0.25
N ILE A 36 6.01 -3.09 0.81
CA ILE A 36 7.46 -3.26 0.58
C ILE A 36 7.92 -4.64 1.05
N ALA A 37 7.52 -5.05 2.26
CA ALA A 37 7.88 -6.36 2.79
C ALA A 37 7.35 -7.51 1.92
N TYR A 38 6.08 -7.43 1.51
CA TYR A 38 5.46 -8.43 0.64
C TYR A 38 6.13 -8.49 -0.75
N MET A 39 6.24 -7.35 -1.43
CA MET A 39 6.84 -7.27 -2.77
C MET A 39 8.31 -7.68 -2.77
N GLY A 40 9.07 -7.28 -1.74
CA GLY A 40 10.46 -7.69 -1.56
C GLY A 40 10.60 -9.21 -1.40
N THR A 41 9.67 -9.85 -0.69
CA THR A 41 9.63 -11.32 -0.57
C THR A 41 9.36 -11.96 -1.92
N CYS A 42 8.32 -11.50 -2.64
CA CYS A 42 7.99 -12.03 -3.97
C CYS A 42 9.13 -11.87 -4.99
N LEU A 43 9.83 -10.73 -4.97
CA LEU A 43 10.98 -10.50 -5.84
C LEU A 43 12.12 -11.47 -5.54
N LYS A 44 12.45 -11.67 -4.26
CA LYS A 44 13.50 -12.62 -3.85
C LYS A 44 13.19 -14.06 -4.25
N GLU A 45 11.92 -14.46 -4.22
CA GLU A 45 11.49 -15.80 -4.61
C GLU A 45 11.51 -16.00 -6.13
N LYS A 46 11.12 -14.99 -6.91
CA LYS A 46 10.97 -15.10 -8.36
C LYS A 46 12.20 -14.70 -9.17
N VAL A 47 13.05 -13.85 -8.61
CA VAL A 47 14.23 -13.28 -9.28
C VAL A 47 15.48 -13.65 -8.48
N PRO A 48 16.17 -14.76 -8.84
CA PRO A 48 17.29 -15.29 -8.04
C PRO A 48 18.44 -14.32 -7.81
N SER A 49 18.67 -13.37 -8.71
CA SER A 49 19.70 -12.32 -8.57
C SER A 49 19.43 -11.37 -7.40
N LEU A 50 18.18 -11.27 -6.94
CA LEU A 50 17.75 -10.39 -5.85
C LEU A 50 17.68 -11.08 -4.47
N ALA A 51 17.81 -12.40 -4.41
CA ALA A 51 17.58 -13.21 -3.20
C ALA A 51 18.34 -12.67 -1.96
N ASP A 52 19.63 -12.37 -2.14
CA ASP A 52 20.52 -11.88 -1.08
C ASP A 52 20.73 -10.35 -1.10
N MET A 53 19.99 -9.62 -1.94
CA MET A 53 20.11 -8.16 -2.03
C MET A 53 19.56 -7.50 -0.77
N LYS A 54 20.46 -6.84 -0.03
CA LYS A 54 20.12 -6.14 1.22
C LYS A 54 19.41 -4.81 0.99
N GLU A 55 19.77 -4.12 -0.08
CA GLU A 55 19.24 -2.79 -0.46
C GLU A 55 17.89 -2.86 -1.21
N LEU A 56 17.31 -4.05 -1.35
CA LEU A 56 16.05 -4.24 -2.08
C LEU A 56 14.88 -3.42 -1.47
N PRO A 57 14.71 -3.34 -0.14
CA PRO A 57 13.68 -2.51 0.45
C PRO A 57 13.82 -1.03 0.09
N GLU A 58 15.04 -0.52 0.02
CA GLU A 58 15.35 0.88 -0.34
C GLU A 58 14.99 1.15 -1.80
N LEU A 59 15.33 0.24 -2.72
CA LEU A 59 14.92 0.33 -4.12
C LEU A 59 13.39 0.31 -4.28
N LEU A 60 12.70 -0.53 -3.52
CA LEU A 60 11.24 -0.55 -3.49
C LEU A 60 10.68 0.78 -2.98
N ARG A 61 11.28 1.40 -1.96
CA ARG A 61 10.84 2.72 -1.46
C ARG A 61 10.88 3.80 -2.54
N GLU A 62 11.84 3.75 -3.46
CA GLU A 62 11.90 4.70 -4.59
C GLU A 62 10.68 4.56 -5.52
N VAL A 63 10.18 3.35 -5.72
CA VAL A 63 8.95 3.10 -6.50
C VAL A 63 7.73 3.66 -5.77
N PHE A 64 7.69 3.53 -4.45
CA PHE A 64 6.56 3.95 -3.61
C PHE A 64 6.52 5.46 -3.39
N ALA A 65 7.65 6.14 -3.58
CA ALA A 65 7.77 7.59 -3.46
C ALA A 65 7.00 8.29 -4.59
N TYR A 66 6.32 9.38 -4.24
CA TYR A 66 5.62 10.26 -5.20
C TYR A 66 6.62 11.17 -5.93
N THR A 67 7.46 10.56 -6.76
CA THR A 67 8.46 11.26 -7.60
C THR A 67 8.35 10.81 -9.05
N GLU A 68 8.73 11.70 -9.99
CA GLU A 68 8.78 11.41 -11.43
C GLU A 68 9.96 10.54 -11.86
N LYS A 69 10.81 10.12 -10.92
CA LYS A 69 11.91 9.19 -11.21
C LYS A 69 11.38 7.88 -11.77
N ILE A 70 12.01 7.43 -12.85
CA ILE A 70 11.83 6.08 -13.40
C ILE A 70 12.31 5.06 -12.35
N HIS A 71 11.57 3.96 -12.19
CA HIS A 71 11.95 2.91 -11.25
C HIS A 71 13.26 2.22 -11.67
N PRO A 72 14.04 1.68 -10.72
CA PRO A 72 15.33 1.05 -11.02
C PRO A 72 15.22 -0.38 -11.58
N PHE A 73 14.01 -0.96 -11.61
CA PHE A 73 13.77 -2.35 -11.96
C PHE A 73 13.79 -2.64 -13.47
N ASN A 74 14.34 -3.79 -13.86
CA ASN A 74 14.33 -4.31 -15.22
C ASN A 74 13.01 -5.04 -15.57
N GLU A 75 12.85 -5.50 -16.82
CA GLU A 75 11.59 -6.12 -17.30
C GLU A 75 11.17 -7.38 -16.53
N GLU A 76 12.11 -8.24 -16.13
CA GLU A 76 11.84 -9.45 -15.35
C GLU A 76 11.34 -9.08 -13.95
N GLU A 77 12.01 -8.13 -13.31
CA GLU A 77 11.67 -7.62 -11.97
C GLU A 77 10.32 -6.89 -11.97
N VAL A 78 10.05 -6.07 -13.00
CA VAL A 78 8.76 -5.40 -13.20
C VAL A 78 7.64 -6.43 -13.37
N THR A 79 7.84 -7.46 -14.18
CA THR A 79 6.87 -8.54 -14.38
C THR A 79 6.57 -9.25 -13.06
N ALA A 80 7.61 -9.56 -12.27
CA ALA A 80 7.45 -10.19 -10.96
C ALA A 80 6.69 -9.30 -9.96
N LEU A 81 6.89 -7.97 -9.99
CA LEU A 81 6.15 -7.01 -9.18
C LEU A 81 4.68 -6.92 -9.59
N ILE A 82 4.39 -6.84 -10.89
CA ILE A 82 3.02 -6.82 -11.43
C ILE A 82 2.28 -8.10 -11.03
N ASP A 83 2.92 -9.26 -11.16
CA ASP A 83 2.36 -10.53 -10.71
C ASP A 83 2.17 -10.58 -9.18
N ALA A 84 3.07 -9.96 -8.40
CA ALA A 84 2.87 -9.81 -6.96
C ALA A 84 1.63 -8.96 -6.62
N ILE A 85 1.41 -7.85 -7.34
CA ILE A 85 0.21 -7.01 -7.20
C ILE A 85 -1.05 -7.81 -7.57
N TYR A 86 -1.01 -8.64 -8.61
CA TYR A 86 -2.14 -9.46 -9.04
C TYR A 86 -2.53 -10.49 -7.98
N ASN A 87 -1.55 -11.13 -7.35
CA ASN A 87 -1.77 -12.24 -6.42
C ASN A 87 -1.94 -11.81 -4.95
N ILE A 88 -1.77 -10.52 -4.63
CA ILE A 88 -1.82 -10.06 -3.24
C ILE A 88 -3.19 -10.29 -2.61
N LYS A 89 -3.20 -10.73 -1.35
CA LYS A 89 -4.40 -10.87 -0.53
C LYS A 89 -4.27 -10.01 0.72
N VAL A 90 -5.25 -9.15 0.94
CA VAL A 90 -5.24 -8.15 2.02
C VAL A 90 -6.45 -8.38 2.90
N LEU A 91 -6.24 -8.44 4.21
CA LEU A 91 -7.30 -8.65 5.20
C LEU A 91 -7.10 -7.68 6.36
N ASP A 92 -8.13 -6.91 6.69
CA ASP A 92 -8.22 -6.10 7.89
C ASP A 92 -9.49 -6.52 8.67
N PRO A 93 -9.36 -7.41 9.68
CA PRO A 93 -10.50 -7.94 10.44
C PRO A 93 -11.28 -6.89 11.24
N ALA A 94 -10.71 -5.71 11.47
CA ALA A 94 -11.30 -4.63 12.27
C ALA A 94 -11.27 -3.31 11.50
N CYS A 95 -11.63 -3.35 10.21
CA CYS A 95 -11.33 -2.27 9.28
C CYS A 95 -12.02 -0.93 9.57
N GLY A 96 -13.08 -0.91 10.38
CA GLY A 96 -13.77 0.31 10.79
C GLY A 96 -14.16 1.17 9.59
N SER A 97 -13.48 2.30 9.40
CA SER A 97 -13.68 3.20 8.25
C SER A 97 -13.02 2.73 6.94
N ALA A 98 -12.51 1.50 6.90
CA ALA A 98 -11.75 0.90 5.82
C ALA A 98 -10.50 1.71 5.40
N ALA A 99 -9.84 2.39 6.34
CA ALA A 99 -8.70 3.25 6.03
C ALA A 99 -7.52 2.45 5.43
N PHE A 100 -7.20 1.27 5.98
CA PHE A 100 -6.11 0.43 5.46
C PHE A 100 -6.44 -0.22 4.11
N PRO A 101 -7.59 -0.89 3.91
CA PRO A 101 -7.93 -1.44 2.59
C PRO A 101 -7.90 -0.40 1.47
N MET A 102 -8.46 0.80 1.72
CA MET A 102 -8.42 1.89 0.74
C MET A 102 -6.99 2.43 0.54
N GLY A 103 -6.21 2.53 1.61
CA GLY A 103 -4.81 2.93 1.53
C GLY A 103 -3.99 1.97 0.67
N ILE A 104 -4.15 0.66 0.88
CA ILE A 104 -3.52 -0.38 0.05
C ILE A 104 -3.97 -0.25 -1.40
N LEU A 105 -5.27 -0.19 -1.68
CA LEU A 105 -5.80 -0.09 -3.05
C LEU A 105 -5.21 1.11 -3.79
N HIS A 106 -5.23 2.30 -3.17
CA HIS A 106 -4.66 3.50 -3.79
C HIS A 106 -3.16 3.37 -4.05
N LYS A 107 -2.42 2.76 -3.12
CA LYS A 107 -0.98 2.56 -3.27
C LYS A 107 -0.67 1.55 -4.38
N LEU A 108 -1.42 0.46 -4.49
CA LEU A 108 -1.28 -0.53 -5.57
C LEU A 108 -1.55 0.09 -6.94
N VAL A 109 -2.63 0.86 -7.10
CA VAL A 109 -2.93 1.56 -8.37
C VAL A 109 -1.83 2.55 -8.73
N PHE A 110 -1.30 3.30 -7.76
CA PHE A 110 -0.18 4.22 -7.97
C PHE A 110 1.08 3.48 -8.45
N ILE A 111 1.45 2.38 -7.79
CA ILE A 111 2.63 1.58 -8.16
C ILE A 111 2.43 0.96 -9.54
N LEU A 112 1.25 0.43 -9.84
CA LEU A 112 0.96 -0.16 -11.14
C LEU A 112 1.12 0.88 -12.26
N GLY A 113 0.63 2.10 -12.07
CA GLY A 113 0.83 3.18 -13.05
C GLY A 113 2.30 3.60 -13.24
N LYS A 114 3.19 3.31 -12.28
CA LYS A 114 4.63 3.49 -12.45
C LYS A 114 5.31 2.34 -13.19
N LEU A 115 4.89 1.10 -12.88
CA LEU A 115 5.48 -0.12 -13.44
C LEU A 115 4.98 -0.42 -14.86
N ASP A 116 3.73 -0.09 -15.15
CA ASP A 116 3.08 -0.34 -16.43
C ASP A 116 2.23 0.88 -16.85
N PRO A 117 2.86 2.00 -17.25
CA PRO A 117 2.15 3.25 -17.51
C PRO A 117 1.13 3.19 -18.66
N GLN A 118 1.31 2.25 -19.59
CA GLN A 118 0.43 2.02 -20.74
C GLN A 118 -0.55 0.86 -20.51
N ASN A 119 -0.49 0.20 -19.35
CA ASN A 119 -1.31 -0.96 -18.99
C ASN A 119 -1.23 -2.10 -20.04
N GLU A 120 -0.01 -2.41 -20.50
CA GLU A 120 0.26 -3.44 -21.51
C GLU A 120 0.53 -4.82 -20.88
N LEU A 121 1.11 -4.82 -19.67
CA LEU A 121 1.53 -6.01 -18.93
C LEU A 121 0.44 -6.51 -17.99
N TRP A 122 -0.32 -5.61 -17.35
CA TRP A 122 -1.44 -5.95 -16.47
C TRP A 122 -2.70 -6.34 -17.27
N LYS A 123 -3.19 -7.57 -17.08
CA LYS A 123 -4.34 -8.15 -17.80
C LYS A 123 -5.34 -8.84 -16.87
#